data_AF-A0A946WQE4-F1
#
_entry.id   AF-A0A946WQE4-F1
#
_cell.length_a   1.000
_cell.length_b   1.000
_cell.length_c   1.000
_cell.angle_alpha   90.00
_cell.angle_beta   90.00
_cell.angle_gamma   90.00
#
_symmetry.space_group_name_H-M   'P 1'
#
loop_
_entity.id
_entity.type
_entity.pdbx_description
1 polymer ?
#
loop_
_entity_poly.entity_id
_entity_poly.type
_entity_poly.pdbx_seq_one_letter_code
_entity_poly.pdbx_strand_id
1 'polypeptide(L)'
;MSERTLNFVDEKPGNPPYTRGVYPEMYKKRLWTMRQYAGYATATESNARYRLMLEQGQTGISVAFDLPTQIGYDSDDPMAGGEVGKVGVAIDSLEDMEQLFDHIPLDKVSTSMTINATAPILLAMYVALARKHNISPSELRGTVQNDILKEYIARGTYIYPPQPSMRLIVDLMRYCHAEVPLWNTISISGYHIREAGSTAVQEIAYTLADGIAYVKAAVEAGLDIDDFGPRLSFFFNSHLNLFEEVAKFRAARRLWCKIMRDKLGAINPKSWMLRFHTQTAGSSLTAQQPEVNIVRTTLEALAAVLGGTQSLHTNSYDEALGLPTEHTARIALRTQQVIGFESGVADEPDPLFGSVYIE
;
A
#
# COMPACT_ATOMS: atom_id res chain seq x y z
N MET A 1 -34.09 2.84 21.13
CA MET A 1 -32.99 2.60 20.18
C MET A 1 -33.20 1.20 19.65
N SER A 2 -33.72 1.04 18.42
CA SER A 2 -33.90 -0.29 17.84
C SER A 2 -32.51 -0.87 17.58
N GLU A 3 -32.16 -1.96 18.26
CA GLU A 3 -31.03 -2.81 17.88
C GLU A 3 -31.20 -3.18 16.41
N ARG A 4 -30.45 -2.52 15.53
CA ARG A 4 -30.22 -3.05 14.20
C ARG A 4 -29.30 -4.24 14.41
N THR A 5 -29.89 -5.41 14.65
CA THR A 5 -29.19 -6.67 14.46
C THR A 5 -28.69 -6.63 13.02
N LEU A 6 -27.40 -6.39 12.84
CA LEU A 6 -26.78 -6.48 11.53
C LEU A 6 -26.89 -7.96 11.14
N ASN A 7 -27.89 -8.30 10.33
CA ASN A 7 -28.03 -9.65 9.80
C ASN A 7 -26.92 -9.86 8.77
N PHE A 8 -25.74 -10.27 9.24
CA PHE A 8 -24.60 -10.63 8.42
C PHE A 8 -24.75 -12.01 7.75
N VAL A 9 -25.81 -12.76 8.10
CA VAL A 9 -26.02 -14.20 7.88
C VAL A 9 -25.90 -14.65 6.41
N ASP A 10 -26.13 -13.75 5.44
CA ASP A 10 -26.10 -14.08 4.01
C ASP A 10 -24.89 -13.50 3.25
N GLU A 11 -23.97 -12.79 3.91
CA GLU A 11 -22.81 -12.21 3.25
C GLU A 11 -21.79 -13.27 2.81
N LYS A 12 -21.35 -13.19 1.54
CA LYS A 12 -20.36 -14.09 0.94
C LYS A 12 -19.11 -13.32 0.53
N PRO A 13 -17.90 -13.89 0.69
CA PRO A 13 -16.68 -13.31 0.15
C PRO A 13 -16.82 -13.09 -1.37
N GLY A 14 -16.22 -12.01 -1.87
CA GLY A 14 -16.31 -11.63 -3.29
C GLY A 14 -17.63 -11.00 -3.73
N ASN A 15 -18.59 -10.78 -2.82
CA ASN A 15 -19.85 -10.11 -3.11
C ASN A 15 -19.99 -8.81 -2.28
N PRO A 16 -20.63 -7.75 -2.82
CA PRO A 16 -20.97 -6.56 -2.05
C PRO A 16 -21.76 -6.94 -0.78
N PRO A 17 -21.48 -6.32 0.38
CA PRO A 17 -20.62 -5.15 0.59
C PRO A 17 -19.14 -5.49 0.85
N TYR A 18 -18.68 -6.69 0.50
CA TYR A 18 -17.30 -7.15 0.61
C TYR A 18 -16.74 -7.20 2.04
N THR A 19 -17.59 -7.21 3.07
CA THR A 19 -17.16 -7.31 4.48
C THR A 19 -16.20 -8.50 4.66
N ARG A 20 -16.56 -9.65 4.08
CA ARG A 20 -15.81 -10.92 4.13
C ARG A 20 -14.63 -11.05 3.16
N GLY A 21 -14.27 -9.97 2.47
CA GLY A 21 -13.19 -9.95 1.47
C GLY A 21 -13.68 -9.73 0.04
N VAL A 22 -12.81 -9.16 -0.80
CA VAL A 22 -13.14 -8.71 -2.16
C VAL A 22 -13.09 -9.81 -3.22
N TYR A 23 -12.53 -10.99 -2.89
CA TYR A 23 -12.45 -12.13 -3.79
C TYR A 23 -13.17 -13.35 -3.19
N PRO A 24 -13.86 -14.19 -3.99
CA PRO A 24 -14.61 -15.33 -3.46
C PRO A 24 -13.75 -16.34 -2.70
N GLU A 25 -12.56 -16.65 -3.22
CA GLU A 25 -11.68 -17.68 -2.66
C GLU A 25 -10.55 -17.11 -1.80
N MET A 26 -10.41 -15.78 -1.74
CA MET A 26 -9.32 -15.07 -1.05
C MET A 26 -7.98 -15.84 -1.13
N TYR A 27 -7.44 -16.25 0.02
CA TYR A 27 -6.12 -16.87 0.13
C TYR A 27 -6.07 -18.35 -0.26
N LYS A 28 -7.22 -19.05 -0.32
CA LYS A 28 -7.30 -20.43 -0.83
C LYS A 28 -6.80 -20.52 -2.26
N LYS A 29 -7.07 -19.48 -3.05
CA LYS A 29 -6.62 -19.38 -4.44
C LYS A 29 -5.21 -18.82 -4.54
N ARG A 30 -4.92 -17.75 -3.80
CA ARG A 30 -3.64 -17.05 -3.84
C ARG A 30 -3.43 -16.25 -2.56
N LEU A 31 -2.31 -16.48 -1.89
CA LEU A 31 -1.87 -15.67 -0.75
C LEU A 31 -1.77 -14.18 -1.11
N TRP A 32 -1.77 -13.32 -0.09
CA TRP A 32 -1.45 -11.91 -0.26
C TRP A 32 -0.03 -11.75 -0.86
N THR A 33 0.22 -10.61 -1.50
CA THR A 33 1.58 -10.31 -1.93
C THR A 33 2.44 -10.01 -0.71
N MET A 34 3.40 -10.88 -0.42
CA MET A 34 4.47 -10.62 0.54
C MET A 34 5.39 -9.56 -0.07
N ARG A 35 5.28 -8.33 0.44
CA ARG A 35 5.88 -7.14 -0.19
C ARG A 35 6.66 -6.37 0.88
N GLN A 36 7.94 -6.70 1.03
CA GLN A 36 8.82 -5.94 1.92
C GLN A 36 9.20 -4.62 1.26
N TYR A 37 9.19 -3.59 2.09
CA TYR A 37 9.62 -2.23 1.78
C TYR A 37 11.12 -2.20 1.92
N ALA A 38 11.80 -1.84 0.84
CA ALA A 38 13.25 -1.82 0.79
C ALA A 38 13.71 -0.68 -0.12
N GLY A 39 14.92 -0.21 0.14
CA GLY A 39 15.55 0.91 -0.53
C GLY A 39 16.41 1.63 0.49
N TYR A 40 17.72 1.68 0.25
CA TYR A 40 18.67 2.45 1.04
C TYR A 40 19.94 2.63 0.22
N ALA A 41 20.66 3.73 0.48
CA ALA A 41 21.88 4.09 -0.23
C ALA A 41 21.66 4.20 -1.76
N THR A 42 22.50 3.56 -2.56
CA THR A 42 22.50 3.70 -4.02
C THR A 42 21.47 2.81 -4.70
N ALA A 43 21.14 3.12 -5.97
CA ALA A 43 20.28 2.30 -6.81
C ALA A 43 20.81 0.87 -7.00
N THR A 44 22.13 0.72 -7.15
CA THR A 44 22.80 -0.58 -7.29
C THR A 44 22.67 -1.45 -6.02
N GLU A 45 22.88 -0.86 -4.84
CA GLU A 45 22.73 -1.59 -3.57
C GLU A 45 21.28 -1.97 -3.29
N SER A 46 20.34 -1.07 -3.60
CA SER A 46 18.92 -1.33 -3.51
C SER A 46 18.47 -2.44 -4.47
N ASN A 47 18.98 -2.45 -5.71
CA ASN A 47 18.74 -3.52 -6.68
C ASN A 47 19.20 -4.90 -6.16
N ALA A 48 20.42 -4.98 -5.65
CA ALA A 48 20.98 -6.23 -5.12
C ALA A 48 20.07 -6.79 -4.01
N ARG A 49 19.54 -5.91 -3.15
CA ARG A 49 18.58 -6.30 -2.12
C ARG A 49 17.24 -6.76 -2.67
N TYR A 50 16.69 -6.09 -3.69
CA TYR A 50 15.45 -6.55 -4.33
C TYR A 50 15.59 -7.95 -4.89
N ARG A 51 16.68 -8.21 -5.63
CA ARG A 51 16.96 -9.52 -6.21
C ARG A 51 17.08 -10.60 -5.14
N LEU A 52 17.85 -10.33 -4.08
CA LEU A 52 17.98 -11.24 -2.95
C LEU A 52 16.63 -11.55 -2.28
N MET A 53 15.80 -10.55 -2.06
CA MET A 53 14.49 -10.76 -1.42
C MET A 53 13.52 -11.53 -2.33
N LEU A 54 13.54 -11.27 -3.64
CA LEU A 54 12.80 -12.06 -4.63
C LEU A 54 13.24 -13.53 -4.60
N GLU A 55 14.54 -13.80 -4.55
CA GLU A 55 15.10 -15.16 -4.39
C GLU A 55 14.66 -15.82 -3.07
N GLN A 56 14.45 -15.04 -2.00
CA GLN A 56 13.97 -15.53 -0.71
C GLN A 56 12.44 -15.71 -0.62
N GLY A 57 11.71 -15.47 -1.72
CA GLY A 57 10.27 -15.71 -1.83
C GLY A 57 9.39 -14.46 -1.70
N GLN A 58 9.96 -13.25 -1.74
CA GLN A 58 9.17 -12.03 -1.93
C GLN A 58 8.45 -12.07 -3.29
N THR A 59 7.21 -11.61 -3.34
CA THR A 59 6.35 -11.74 -4.54
C THR A 59 6.03 -10.41 -5.23
N GLY A 60 6.56 -9.31 -4.73
CA GLY A 60 6.48 -7.98 -5.35
C GLY A 60 7.46 -7.02 -4.70
N ILE A 61 7.93 -6.01 -5.43
CA ILE A 61 8.92 -5.03 -4.95
C ILE A 61 8.19 -3.83 -4.34
N SER A 62 8.71 -3.26 -3.25
CA SER A 62 8.26 -1.95 -2.79
C SER A 62 9.46 -1.04 -2.57
N VAL A 63 9.54 0.03 -3.34
CA VAL A 63 10.65 0.97 -3.37
C VAL A 63 10.47 2.05 -2.33
N ALA A 64 11.46 2.19 -1.46
CA ALA A 64 11.64 3.31 -0.55
C ALA A 64 12.59 4.33 -1.16
N PHE A 65 12.13 5.56 -1.40
CA PHE A 65 12.96 6.66 -1.90
C PHE A 65 13.49 7.50 -0.74
N ASP A 66 14.64 8.14 -0.91
CA ASP A 66 15.17 9.06 0.10
C ASP A 66 14.33 10.34 0.21
N LEU A 67 14.67 11.22 1.15
CA LEU A 67 13.93 12.48 1.33
C LEU A 67 14.06 13.42 0.12
N PRO A 68 15.27 13.68 -0.43
CA PRO A 68 15.44 14.52 -1.62
C PRO A 68 14.54 14.13 -2.80
N THR A 69 14.55 12.85 -3.22
CA THR A 69 13.71 12.36 -4.31
C THR A 69 12.21 12.53 -4.00
N GLN A 70 11.80 12.39 -2.74
CA GLN A 70 10.41 12.56 -2.33
C GLN A 70 9.91 14.01 -2.41
N ILE A 71 10.80 14.98 -2.15
CA ILE A 71 10.48 16.41 -2.15
C ILE A 71 11.03 17.15 -3.37
N GLY A 72 11.52 16.42 -4.38
CA GLY A 72 11.84 16.96 -5.71
C GLY A 72 13.15 17.73 -5.79
N TYR A 73 14.14 17.35 -4.98
CA TYR A 73 15.52 17.80 -5.11
C TYR A 73 16.39 16.71 -5.73
N ASP A 74 17.31 17.12 -6.59
CA ASP A 74 18.41 16.27 -7.05
C ASP A 74 19.45 16.13 -5.92
N SER A 75 20.24 15.06 -5.94
CA SER A 75 21.23 14.75 -4.90
C SER A 75 22.32 15.82 -4.69
N ASP A 76 22.56 16.69 -5.67
CA ASP A 76 23.54 17.78 -5.59
C ASP A 76 22.93 19.12 -5.15
N ASP A 77 21.62 19.19 -4.94
CA ASP A 77 20.98 20.40 -4.40
C ASP A 77 21.48 20.66 -2.96
N PRO A 78 21.83 21.91 -2.59
CA PRO A 78 22.23 22.23 -1.22
C PRO A 78 21.23 21.80 -0.13
N MET A 79 19.92 21.75 -0.44
CA MET A 79 18.91 21.24 0.49
C MET A 79 18.91 19.72 0.65
N ALA A 80 19.47 18.95 -0.29
CA ALA A 80 19.58 17.51 -0.18
C ALA A 80 20.71 17.06 0.76
N GLY A 81 21.63 17.98 1.09
CA GLY A 81 22.82 17.71 1.89
C GLY A 81 22.54 16.95 3.19
N GLY A 82 23.11 15.75 3.32
CA GLY A 82 23.00 14.91 4.51
C GLY A 82 21.78 13.97 4.55
N GLU A 83 20.89 14.03 3.56
CA GLU A 83 19.70 13.18 3.46
C GLU A 83 19.72 12.23 2.24
N VAL A 84 20.62 12.46 1.28
CA VAL A 84 20.82 11.61 0.09
C VAL A 84 21.08 10.16 0.50
N GLY A 85 20.25 9.24 0.01
CA GLY A 85 20.38 7.80 0.22
C GLY A 85 20.17 7.31 1.67
N LYS A 86 19.80 8.17 2.62
CA LYS A 86 19.82 7.86 4.06
C LYS A 86 18.63 7.03 4.52
N VAL A 87 17.44 7.35 4.02
CA VAL A 87 16.17 6.70 4.41
C VAL A 87 15.51 5.94 3.25
N GLY A 88 16.20 5.86 2.12
CA GLY A 88 15.69 5.29 0.89
C GLY A 88 16.74 5.37 -0.22
N VAL A 89 16.40 4.89 -1.41
CA VAL A 89 17.25 5.03 -2.59
C VAL A 89 17.17 6.46 -3.14
N ALA A 90 18.32 7.03 -3.51
CA ALA A 90 18.41 8.28 -4.26
C ALA A 90 18.12 8.03 -5.75
N ILE A 91 17.20 8.78 -6.33
CA ILE A 91 16.85 8.75 -7.76
C ILE A 91 16.76 10.19 -8.27
N ASP A 92 17.70 10.56 -9.12
CA ASP A 92 17.77 11.88 -9.76
C ASP A 92 17.36 11.78 -11.24
N SER A 93 17.70 10.66 -11.89
CA SER A 93 17.49 10.49 -13.33
C SER A 93 16.99 9.10 -13.74
N LEU A 94 16.78 8.93 -15.06
CA LEU A 94 16.41 7.64 -15.63
C LEU A 94 17.55 6.62 -15.46
N GLU A 95 18.81 7.04 -15.50
CA GLU A 95 19.97 6.18 -15.29
C GLU A 95 19.95 5.51 -13.91
N ASP A 96 19.47 6.20 -12.86
CA ASP A 96 19.34 5.59 -11.53
C ASP A 96 18.22 4.54 -11.51
N MET A 97 17.11 4.80 -12.20
CA MET A 97 16.02 3.83 -12.37
C MET A 97 16.48 2.60 -13.16
N GLU A 98 17.35 2.77 -14.16
CA GLU A 98 17.98 1.68 -14.90
C GLU A 98 18.82 0.80 -13.97
N GLN A 99 19.65 1.40 -13.11
CA GLN A 99 20.43 0.65 -12.11
C GLN A 99 19.53 -0.04 -11.08
N LEU A 100 18.49 0.67 -10.61
CA LEU A 100 17.59 0.17 -9.57
C LEU A 100 16.85 -1.10 -10.00
N PHE A 101 16.50 -1.20 -11.28
CA PHE A 101 15.74 -2.32 -11.83
C PHE A 101 16.56 -3.21 -12.77
N ASP A 102 17.88 -3.08 -12.77
CA ASP A 102 18.74 -3.94 -13.57
C ASP A 102 18.48 -5.42 -13.27
N HIS A 103 18.36 -6.23 -14.33
CA HIS A 103 17.97 -7.63 -14.29
C HIS A 103 16.61 -7.96 -13.61
N ILE A 104 15.73 -6.98 -13.38
CA ILE A 104 14.39 -7.20 -12.84
C ILE A 104 13.35 -7.10 -13.97
N PRO A 105 12.60 -8.17 -14.28
CA PRO A 105 11.60 -8.15 -15.36
C PRO A 105 10.34 -7.37 -14.95
N LEU A 106 10.21 -6.13 -15.44
CA LEU A 106 9.13 -5.19 -15.09
C LEU A 106 7.73 -5.65 -15.51
N ASP A 107 7.63 -6.56 -16.47
CA ASP A 107 6.40 -7.20 -16.98
C ASP A 107 5.92 -8.35 -16.09
N LYS A 108 6.80 -8.90 -15.25
CA LYS A 108 6.53 -10.09 -14.41
C LYS A 108 6.43 -9.77 -12.94
N VAL A 109 7.20 -8.79 -12.46
CA VAL A 109 7.23 -8.41 -11.04
C VAL A 109 6.38 -7.17 -10.83
N SER A 110 5.45 -7.24 -9.87
CA SER A 110 4.66 -6.06 -9.51
C SER A 110 5.49 -5.13 -8.63
N THR A 111 5.59 -3.86 -9.02
CA THR A 111 6.38 -2.82 -8.31
C THR A 111 5.47 -1.79 -7.64
N SER A 112 5.68 -1.58 -6.34
CA SER A 112 5.07 -0.48 -5.59
C SER A 112 6.12 0.60 -5.37
N MET A 113 5.76 1.86 -5.54
CA MET A 113 6.60 3.02 -5.32
C MET A 113 5.95 3.89 -4.24
N THR A 114 6.57 3.96 -3.06
CA THR A 114 6.11 4.82 -1.96
C THR A 114 6.57 6.24 -2.21
N ILE A 115 5.90 6.89 -3.15
CA ILE A 115 6.22 8.22 -3.65
C ILE A 115 4.94 9.02 -3.84
N ASN A 116 4.97 10.32 -3.53
CA ASN A 116 3.77 11.16 -3.46
C ASN A 116 3.91 12.42 -4.32
N ALA A 117 4.52 13.50 -3.83
CA ALA A 117 4.60 14.76 -4.55
C ALA A 117 5.28 14.64 -5.93
N THR A 118 6.30 13.79 -6.04
CA THR A 118 7.02 13.48 -7.28
C THR A 118 6.51 12.22 -8.00
N ALA A 119 5.39 11.63 -7.57
CA ALA A 119 4.88 10.38 -8.14
C ALA A 119 4.70 10.39 -9.67
N PRO A 120 4.20 11.47 -10.31
CA PRO A 120 4.14 11.53 -11.77
C PRO A 120 5.51 11.42 -12.45
N ILE A 121 6.56 11.99 -11.85
CA ILE A 121 7.93 11.98 -12.39
C ILE A 121 8.50 10.56 -12.32
N LEU A 122 8.43 9.92 -11.15
CA LEU A 122 8.97 8.57 -10.95
C LEU A 122 8.20 7.53 -11.78
N LEU A 123 6.87 7.69 -11.95
CA LEU A 123 6.11 6.86 -12.87
C LEU A 123 6.53 7.08 -14.33
N ALA A 124 6.79 8.31 -14.76
CA ALA A 124 7.28 8.60 -16.09
C ALA A 124 8.64 7.94 -16.36
N MET A 125 9.58 7.99 -15.39
CA MET A 125 10.86 7.29 -15.49
C MET A 125 10.67 5.77 -15.56
N TYR A 126 9.79 5.20 -14.73
CA TYR A 126 9.49 3.76 -14.74
C TYR A 126 8.90 3.30 -16.09
N VAL A 127 8.01 4.10 -16.69
CA VAL A 127 7.45 3.82 -18.03
C VAL A 127 8.50 3.99 -19.13
N ALA A 128 9.38 4.99 -19.03
CA ALA A 128 10.47 5.19 -19.97
C ALA A 128 11.44 4.00 -19.94
N LEU A 129 11.78 3.49 -18.76
CA LEU A 129 12.58 2.29 -18.58
C LEU A 129 11.92 1.06 -19.22
N ALA A 130 10.63 0.85 -18.98
CA ALA A 130 9.88 -0.25 -19.61
C ALA A 130 9.94 -0.18 -21.14
N ARG A 131 9.75 1.01 -21.72
CA ARG A 131 9.88 1.24 -23.17
C ARG A 131 11.29 0.96 -23.67
N LYS A 132 12.34 1.35 -22.93
CA LYS A 132 13.75 1.04 -23.24
C LYS A 132 13.99 -0.48 -23.30
N HIS A 133 13.26 -1.25 -22.49
CA HIS A 133 13.28 -2.71 -22.50
C HIS A 133 12.28 -3.37 -23.47
N ASN A 134 11.62 -2.58 -24.34
CA ASN A 134 10.59 -3.04 -25.27
C ASN A 134 9.37 -3.70 -24.58
N ILE A 135 9.09 -3.31 -23.33
CA ILE A 135 7.90 -3.74 -22.59
C ILE A 135 6.79 -2.72 -22.83
N SER A 136 5.59 -3.20 -23.17
CA SER A 136 4.45 -2.30 -23.36
C SER A 136 4.02 -1.70 -22.01
N PRO A 137 3.76 -0.38 -21.92
CA PRO A 137 3.23 0.22 -20.70
C PRO A 137 1.94 -0.46 -20.20
N SER A 138 1.15 -1.03 -21.11
CA SER A 138 -0.08 -1.76 -20.77
C SER A 138 0.14 -3.07 -19.99
N GLU A 139 1.36 -3.60 -19.99
CA GLU A 139 1.74 -4.82 -19.27
C GLU A 139 2.21 -4.53 -17.83
N LEU A 140 2.52 -3.27 -17.53
CA LEU A 140 3.09 -2.87 -16.24
C LEU A 140 2.08 -3.00 -15.11
N ARG A 141 2.46 -3.75 -14.08
CA ARG A 141 1.66 -3.95 -12.86
C ARG A 141 2.36 -3.28 -11.69
N GLY A 142 1.69 -2.34 -11.05
CA GLY A 142 2.32 -1.65 -9.95
C GLY A 142 1.41 -0.68 -9.23
N THR A 143 2.00 0.13 -8.38
CA THR A 143 1.30 1.13 -7.58
C THR A 143 2.23 2.30 -7.32
N VAL A 144 1.72 3.52 -7.47
CA VAL A 144 2.31 4.70 -6.82
C VAL A 144 1.47 5.04 -5.60
N GLN A 145 2.09 5.52 -4.52
CA GLN A 145 1.31 5.94 -3.35
C GLN A 145 0.43 7.14 -3.69
N ASN A 146 1.01 8.20 -4.27
CA ASN A 146 0.30 9.31 -4.93
C ASN A 146 -0.88 9.90 -4.11
N ASP A 147 -0.78 9.87 -2.79
CA ASP A 147 -1.78 10.38 -1.86
C ASP A 147 -1.20 11.64 -1.21
N ILE A 148 -1.52 12.81 -1.75
CA ILE A 148 -1.02 14.08 -1.21
C ILE A 148 -1.81 14.56 0.02
N LEU A 149 -3.07 14.16 0.22
CA LEU A 149 -3.89 14.72 1.30
C LEU A 149 -3.31 14.29 2.65
N LYS A 150 -2.93 13.02 2.78
CA LYS A 150 -2.23 12.51 3.97
C LYS A 150 -0.82 13.11 4.16
N GLU A 151 -0.19 13.68 3.13
CA GLU A 151 1.06 14.44 3.31
C GLU A 151 0.85 15.67 4.18
N TYR A 152 -0.22 16.43 3.95
CA TYR A 152 -0.52 17.60 4.77
C TYR A 152 -1.03 17.24 6.17
N ILE A 153 -1.68 16.08 6.31
CA ILE A 153 -2.27 15.64 7.58
C ILE A 153 -1.21 15.03 8.51
N ALA A 154 -0.32 14.18 8.00
CA ALA A 154 0.50 13.30 8.84
C ALA A 154 1.95 13.10 8.40
N ARG A 155 2.27 13.13 7.10
CA ARG A 155 3.59 12.64 6.60
C ARG A 155 4.60 13.74 6.24
N GLY A 156 4.16 14.86 5.70
CA GLY A 156 4.98 16.07 5.53
C GLY A 156 5.86 16.17 4.29
N THR A 157 5.80 15.26 3.31
CA THR A 157 6.64 15.32 2.09
C THR A 157 5.89 15.90 0.88
N TYR A 158 5.22 17.05 1.07
CA TYR A 158 4.56 17.78 -0.01
C TYR A 158 5.49 18.85 -0.61
N ILE A 159 5.28 19.19 -1.89
CA ILE A 159 6.04 20.24 -2.60
C ILE A 159 5.14 21.44 -2.90
N TYR A 160 4.01 21.17 -3.56
CA TYR A 160 3.09 22.21 -4.02
C TYR A 160 1.93 22.42 -3.03
N PRO A 161 1.18 23.53 -3.12
CA PRO A 161 -0.06 23.69 -2.38
C PRO A 161 -1.12 22.62 -2.72
N PRO A 162 -2.19 22.46 -1.89
CA PRO A 162 -3.18 21.39 -2.07
C PRO A 162 -3.82 21.32 -3.47
N GLN A 163 -4.24 22.45 -4.04
CA GLN A 163 -4.94 22.48 -5.33
C GLN A 163 -4.09 21.98 -6.52
N PRO A 164 -2.86 22.49 -6.79
CA PRO A 164 -2.02 21.96 -7.86
C PRO A 164 -1.59 20.51 -7.62
N SER A 165 -1.39 20.10 -6.37
CA SER A 165 -1.08 18.70 -6.06
C SER A 165 -2.24 17.75 -6.37
N MET A 166 -3.49 18.14 -6.05
CA MET A 166 -4.68 17.37 -6.45
C MET A 166 -4.81 17.23 -7.97
N ARG A 167 -4.50 18.30 -8.72
CA ARG A 167 -4.47 18.27 -10.19
C ARG A 167 -3.50 17.20 -10.72
N LEU A 168 -2.30 17.10 -10.15
CA LEU A 168 -1.30 16.09 -10.56
C LEU A 168 -1.77 14.66 -10.31
N ILE A 169 -2.49 14.42 -9.21
CA ILE A 169 -3.08 13.12 -8.90
C ILE A 169 -4.10 12.73 -9.98
N VAL A 170 -5.01 13.64 -10.32
CA VAL A 170 -6.03 13.42 -11.35
C VAL A 170 -5.40 13.20 -12.73
N ASP A 171 -4.37 13.96 -13.09
CA ASP A 171 -3.65 13.77 -14.35
C ASP A 171 -2.98 12.40 -14.42
N LEU A 172 -2.38 11.92 -13.32
CA LEU A 172 -1.81 10.57 -13.24
C LEU A 172 -2.90 9.51 -13.43
N MET A 173 -4.07 9.68 -12.80
CA MET A 173 -5.22 8.78 -13.01
C MET A 173 -5.64 8.72 -14.49
N ARG A 174 -5.76 9.88 -15.14
CA ARG A 174 -6.12 9.98 -16.57
C ARG A 174 -5.07 9.31 -17.45
N TYR A 175 -3.79 9.55 -17.20
CA TYR A 175 -2.68 8.95 -17.95
C TYR A 175 -2.66 7.42 -17.79
N CYS A 176 -2.76 6.91 -16.56
CA CYS A 176 -2.76 5.46 -16.33
C CYS A 176 -3.96 4.77 -16.96
N HIS A 177 -5.14 5.39 -16.97
CA HIS A 177 -6.30 4.82 -17.66
C HIS A 177 -6.02 4.62 -19.16
N ALA A 178 -5.39 5.59 -19.81
CA ALA A 178 -5.10 5.53 -21.25
C ALA A 178 -3.91 4.61 -21.59
N GLU A 179 -2.82 4.67 -20.83
CA GLU A 179 -1.53 4.11 -21.24
C GLU A 179 -1.05 2.95 -20.36
N VAL A 180 -1.41 2.95 -19.07
CA VAL A 180 -0.90 1.99 -18.06
C VAL A 180 -2.08 1.33 -17.30
N PRO A 181 -3.05 0.72 -17.99
CA PRO A 181 -4.35 0.34 -17.42
C PRO A 181 -4.28 -0.74 -16.33
N LEU A 182 -3.12 -1.36 -16.10
CA LEU A 182 -2.90 -2.33 -15.02
C LEU A 182 -2.30 -1.72 -13.74
N TRP A 183 -2.00 -0.42 -13.74
CA TRP A 183 -1.41 0.32 -12.63
C TRP A 183 -2.47 0.74 -11.59
N ASN A 184 -2.20 0.56 -10.30
CA ASN A 184 -2.99 1.20 -9.26
C ASN A 184 -2.51 2.64 -9.10
N THR A 185 -3.38 3.59 -9.40
CA THR A 185 -3.03 5.01 -9.61
C THR A 185 -2.82 5.79 -8.32
N ILE A 186 -3.27 5.23 -7.21
CA ILE A 186 -3.16 5.80 -5.88
C ILE A 186 -3.29 4.69 -4.84
N SER A 187 -2.62 4.89 -3.71
CA SER A 187 -2.77 4.10 -2.49
C SER A 187 -3.25 5.03 -1.37
N ILE A 188 -4.56 5.14 -1.21
CA ILE A 188 -5.21 6.06 -0.27
C ILE A 188 -4.91 5.56 1.16
N SER A 189 -4.14 6.35 1.91
CA SER A 189 -3.31 5.84 3.00
C SER A 189 -3.77 6.29 4.39
N GLY A 190 -4.19 5.33 5.21
CA GLY A 190 -4.36 5.48 6.67
C GLY A 190 -3.13 5.18 7.49
N TYR A 191 -2.15 4.43 6.95
CA TYR A 191 -0.96 4.02 7.68
C TYR A 191 -0.28 5.18 8.44
N HIS A 192 0.09 6.24 7.72
CA HIS A 192 0.79 7.40 8.27
C HIS A 192 -0.06 8.18 9.29
N ILE A 193 -1.38 8.23 9.06
CA ILE A 193 -2.33 8.88 9.97
C ILE A 193 -2.36 8.11 11.31
N ARG A 194 -2.37 6.77 11.25
CA ARG A 194 -2.30 5.90 12.44
C ARG A 194 -0.96 6.02 13.16
N GLU A 195 0.15 6.00 12.42
CA GLU A 195 1.50 6.18 12.98
C GLU A 195 1.69 7.57 13.62
N ALA A 196 0.98 8.60 13.13
CA ALA A 196 0.94 9.93 13.74
C ALA A 196 0.07 10.01 15.02
N GLY A 197 -0.52 8.89 15.46
CA GLY A 197 -1.23 8.77 16.73
C GLY A 197 -2.75 8.77 16.64
N SER A 198 -3.34 8.57 15.44
CA SER A 198 -4.80 8.45 15.33
C SER A 198 -5.32 7.16 15.95
N THR A 199 -6.60 7.14 16.34
CA THR A 199 -7.33 5.90 16.65
C THR A 199 -7.66 5.10 15.37
N ALA A 200 -8.04 3.83 15.49
CA ALA A 200 -8.47 2.99 14.36
C ALA A 200 -9.69 3.60 13.63
N VAL A 201 -10.61 4.22 14.39
CA VAL A 201 -11.79 4.92 13.86
C VAL A 201 -11.38 6.17 13.07
N GLN A 202 -10.44 6.97 13.60
CA GLN A 202 -9.94 8.15 12.90
C GLN A 202 -9.19 7.77 11.62
N GLU A 203 -8.37 6.71 11.66
CA GLU A 203 -7.66 6.19 10.48
C GLU A 203 -8.66 5.92 9.35
N ILE A 204 -9.68 5.07 9.57
CA ILE A 204 -10.64 4.77 8.50
C ILE A 204 -11.47 5.99 8.09
N ALA A 205 -11.85 6.85 9.04
CA ALA A 205 -12.68 8.02 8.74
C ALA A 205 -11.95 9.00 7.83
N TYR A 206 -10.69 9.33 8.15
CA TYR A 206 -9.88 10.27 7.38
C TYR A 206 -9.48 9.66 6.03
N THR A 207 -9.03 8.41 5.99
CA THR A 207 -8.66 7.75 4.73
C THR A 207 -9.84 7.61 3.76
N LEU A 208 -11.03 7.27 4.25
CA LEU A 208 -12.21 7.20 3.37
C LEU A 208 -12.69 8.59 2.94
N ALA A 209 -12.50 9.62 3.77
CA ALA A 209 -12.78 11.01 3.41
C ALA A 209 -11.83 11.50 2.30
N ASP A 210 -10.54 11.20 2.40
CA ASP A 210 -9.56 11.48 1.35
C ASP A 210 -9.94 10.74 0.05
N GLY A 211 -10.32 9.47 0.14
CA GLY A 211 -10.82 8.71 -1.01
C GLY A 211 -12.04 9.34 -1.68
N ILE A 212 -12.99 9.88 -0.91
CA ILE A 212 -14.13 10.65 -1.45
C ILE A 212 -13.65 11.92 -2.15
N ALA A 213 -12.69 12.64 -1.57
CA ALA A 213 -12.14 13.86 -2.16
C ALA A 213 -11.43 13.58 -3.49
N TYR A 214 -10.67 12.48 -3.58
CA TYR A 214 -10.02 12.05 -4.83
C TYR A 214 -11.02 11.69 -5.92
N VAL A 215 -12.05 10.90 -5.60
CA VAL A 215 -13.08 10.53 -6.58
C VAL A 215 -13.81 11.78 -7.07
N LYS A 216 -14.19 12.70 -6.18
CA LYS A 216 -14.83 13.97 -6.57
C LYS A 216 -13.95 14.81 -7.48
N ALA A 217 -12.68 14.99 -7.13
CA ALA A 217 -11.75 15.77 -7.94
C ALA A 217 -11.56 15.19 -9.34
N ALA A 218 -11.50 13.86 -9.48
CA ALA A 218 -11.40 13.20 -10.78
C ALA A 218 -12.68 13.39 -11.62
N VAL A 219 -13.86 13.27 -11.01
CA VAL A 219 -15.15 13.50 -11.69
C VAL A 219 -15.32 14.95 -12.10
N GLU A 220 -14.98 15.90 -11.24
CA GLU A 220 -15.00 17.34 -11.54
C GLU A 220 -14.06 17.69 -12.71
N ALA A 221 -12.98 16.93 -12.87
CA ALA A 221 -12.05 17.02 -14.00
C ALA A 221 -12.47 16.20 -15.24
N GLY A 222 -13.69 15.65 -15.25
CA GLY A 222 -14.32 15.00 -16.40
C GLY A 222 -14.00 13.52 -16.59
N LEU A 223 -13.42 12.83 -15.60
CA LEU A 223 -13.24 11.37 -15.68
C LEU A 223 -14.53 10.65 -15.26
N ASP A 224 -14.87 9.57 -15.95
CA ASP A 224 -15.92 8.64 -15.48
C ASP A 224 -15.40 7.87 -14.25
N ILE A 225 -16.24 7.71 -13.22
CA ILE A 225 -15.84 7.03 -11.98
C ILE A 225 -15.36 5.61 -12.25
N ASP A 226 -15.97 4.91 -13.20
CA ASP A 226 -15.66 3.51 -13.47
C ASP A 226 -14.43 3.32 -14.39
N ASP A 227 -13.89 4.41 -14.94
CA ASP A 227 -12.63 4.42 -15.70
C ASP A 227 -11.39 4.32 -14.78
N PHE A 228 -11.46 4.94 -13.59
CA PHE A 228 -10.35 4.97 -12.62
C PHE A 228 -10.66 4.24 -11.31
N GLY A 229 -11.92 4.15 -10.90
CA GLY A 229 -12.39 3.48 -9.68
C GLY A 229 -11.82 2.07 -9.49
N PRO A 230 -11.82 1.20 -10.53
CA PRO A 230 -11.24 -0.14 -10.46
C PRO A 230 -9.73 -0.19 -10.27
N ARG A 231 -9.03 0.95 -10.19
CA ARG A 231 -7.58 1.10 -9.94
C ARG A 231 -7.26 1.87 -8.67
N LEU A 232 -8.27 2.31 -7.92
CA LEU A 232 -8.05 2.79 -6.56
C LEU A 232 -7.59 1.64 -5.67
N SER A 233 -6.62 1.91 -4.82
CA SER A 233 -6.14 1.02 -3.77
C SER A 233 -5.97 1.80 -2.47
N PHE A 234 -5.84 1.09 -1.36
CA PHE A 234 -5.74 1.66 -0.02
C PHE A 234 -4.50 1.14 0.71
N PHE A 235 -4.11 1.81 1.77
CA PHE A 235 -3.00 1.40 2.61
C PHE A 235 -3.28 1.68 4.08
N PHE A 236 -3.33 0.63 4.90
CA PHE A 236 -3.64 0.76 6.32
C PHE A 236 -2.52 0.24 7.22
N ASN A 237 -2.53 0.70 8.45
CA ASN A 237 -1.75 0.16 9.54
C ASN A 237 -2.40 -1.13 10.08
N SER A 238 -1.60 -2.05 10.62
CA SER A 238 -2.08 -3.12 11.49
C SER A 238 -1.39 -2.98 12.83
N HIS A 239 -2.15 -2.56 13.83
CA HIS A 239 -1.67 -2.29 15.19
C HIS A 239 -1.85 -3.51 16.11
N LEU A 240 -1.28 -3.43 17.32
CA LEU A 240 -1.30 -4.51 18.32
C LEU A 240 -2.68 -5.07 18.69
N ASN A 241 -3.76 -4.30 18.57
CA ASN A 241 -5.10 -4.75 18.95
C ASN A 241 -5.72 -5.63 17.85
N LEU A 242 -5.36 -6.92 17.84
CA LEU A 242 -5.68 -7.87 16.78
C LEU A 242 -7.15 -7.83 16.33
N PHE A 243 -8.10 -7.87 17.26
CA PHE A 243 -9.52 -7.95 16.91
C PHE A 243 -10.08 -6.61 16.42
N GLU A 244 -9.64 -5.49 17.00
CA GLU A 244 -10.02 -4.15 16.52
C GLU A 244 -9.52 -3.92 15.09
N GLU A 245 -8.29 -4.33 14.78
CA GLU A 245 -7.72 -4.19 13.45
C GLU A 245 -8.44 -5.09 12.42
N VAL A 246 -8.77 -6.34 12.78
CA VAL A 246 -9.63 -7.20 11.94
C VAL A 246 -10.98 -6.52 11.66
N ALA A 247 -11.66 -6.03 12.70
CA ALA A 247 -12.94 -5.35 12.55
C ALA A 247 -12.82 -4.08 11.69
N LYS A 248 -11.74 -3.30 11.87
CA LYS A 248 -11.42 -2.09 11.09
C LYS A 248 -11.37 -2.40 9.59
N PHE A 249 -10.61 -3.42 9.18
CA PHE A 249 -10.49 -3.78 7.77
C PHE A 249 -11.81 -4.25 7.14
N ARG A 250 -12.60 -5.04 7.89
CA ARG A 250 -13.94 -5.50 7.47
C ARG A 250 -14.91 -4.32 7.32
N ALA A 251 -14.92 -3.42 8.30
CA ALA A 251 -15.74 -2.22 8.28
C ALA A 251 -15.36 -1.28 7.13
N ALA A 252 -14.07 -1.06 6.88
CA ALA A 252 -13.58 -0.21 5.79
C ALA A 252 -14.10 -0.68 4.43
N ARG A 253 -14.05 -1.98 4.13
CA ARG A 253 -14.59 -2.53 2.87
C ARG A 253 -16.09 -2.27 2.72
N ARG A 254 -16.87 -2.57 3.78
CA ARG A 254 -18.32 -2.35 3.80
C ARG A 254 -18.68 -0.88 3.58
N LEU A 255 -17.96 0.02 4.24
CA LEU A 255 -18.17 1.46 4.12
C LEU A 255 -17.81 1.96 2.72
N TRP A 256 -16.64 1.60 2.19
CA TRP A 256 -16.21 2.01 0.86
C TRP A 256 -17.16 1.55 -0.24
N CYS A 257 -17.61 0.28 -0.18
CA CYS A 257 -18.59 -0.23 -1.13
C CYS A 257 -19.87 0.61 -1.17
N LYS A 258 -20.42 0.95 0.01
CA LYS A 258 -21.60 1.82 0.13
C LYS A 258 -21.32 3.24 -0.34
N ILE A 259 -20.16 3.80 -0.02
CA ILE A 259 -19.77 5.14 -0.46
C ILE A 259 -19.73 5.21 -1.99
N MET A 260 -19.00 4.29 -2.64
CA MET A 260 -18.86 4.28 -4.09
C MET A 260 -20.18 4.04 -4.80
N ARG A 261 -20.97 3.07 -4.34
CA ARG A 261 -22.24 2.70 -4.98
C ARG A 261 -23.36 3.70 -4.68
N ASP A 262 -23.61 3.99 -3.40
CA ASP A 262 -24.82 4.68 -2.96
C ASP A 262 -24.65 6.21 -2.93
N LYS A 263 -23.42 6.72 -2.71
CA LYS A 263 -23.15 8.16 -2.59
C LYS A 263 -22.48 8.77 -3.81
N LEU A 264 -21.56 8.04 -4.43
CA LEU A 264 -20.78 8.53 -5.58
C LEU A 264 -21.32 8.03 -6.92
N GLY A 265 -22.18 7.01 -6.92
CA GLY A 265 -22.91 6.56 -8.10
C GLY A 265 -22.12 5.67 -9.07
N ALA A 266 -21.02 5.06 -8.62
CA ALA A 266 -20.30 4.06 -9.42
C ALA A 266 -21.19 2.86 -9.72
N ILE A 267 -21.17 2.34 -10.95
CA ILE A 267 -22.02 1.21 -11.36
C ILE A 267 -21.22 -0.08 -11.55
N ASN A 268 -19.92 0.00 -11.80
CA ASN A 268 -19.03 -1.16 -11.92
C ASN A 268 -18.72 -1.74 -10.53
N PRO A 269 -19.05 -3.02 -10.26
CA PRO A 269 -18.74 -3.66 -8.97
C PRO A 269 -17.26 -3.64 -8.60
N LYS A 270 -16.33 -3.58 -9.58
CA LYS A 270 -14.90 -3.46 -9.30
C LYS A 270 -14.52 -2.12 -8.67
N SER A 271 -15.24 -1.05 -8.97
CA SER A 271 -15.04 0.28 -8.36
C SER A 271 -15.45 0.31 -6.89
N TRP A 272 -16.32 -0.61 -6.46
CA TRP A 272 -16.78 -0.72 -5.08
C TRP A 272 -15.81 -1.51 -4.19
N MET A 273 -14.83 -2.20 -4.79
CA MET A 273 -13.87 -3.02 -4.05
C MET A 273 -12.82 -2.14 -3.38
N LEU A 274 -12.69 -2.25 -2.06
CA LEU A 274 -11.54 -1.73 -1.34
C LEU A 274 -10.46 -2.81 -1.28
N ARG A 275 -9.44 -2.66 -2.14
CA ARG A 275 -8.22 -3.48 -2.10
C ARG A 275 -7.15 -2.69 -1.37
N PHE A 276 -6.45 -3.33 -0.44
CA PHE A 276 -5.50 -2.62 0.42
C PHE A 276 -4.18 -3.36 0.62
N HIS A 277 -3.13 -2.56 0.74
CA HIS A 277 -1.88 -2.92 1.39
C HIS A 277 -2.02 -2.73 2.90
N THR A 278 -1.27 -3.51 3.66
CA THR A 278 -1.15 -3.33 5.10
C THR A 278 0.32 -3.33 5.48
N GLN A 279 0.69 -2.49 6.45
CA GLN A 279 1.98 -2.52 7.11
C GLN A 279 1.75 -2.65 8.61
N THR A 280 2.51 -3.52 9.27
CA THR A 280 2.51 -3.61 10.73
C THR A 280 2.95 -2.29 11.36
N ALA A 281 2.49 -1.93 12.55
CA ALA A 281 2.79 -0.63 13.14
C ALA A 281 4.29 -0.47 13.45
N GLY A 282 4.93 0.59 12.94
CA GLY A 282 6.32 0.92 13.31
C GLY A 282 6.37 1.51 14.72
N SER A 283 5.42 2.40 15.00
CA SER A 283 5.21 3.07 16.29
C SER A 283 4.99 2.14 17.48
N SER A 284 4.62 0.86 17.26
CA SER A 284 4.44 -0.14 18.31
C SER A 284 5.75 -0.84 18.72
N LEU A 285 6.80 -0.72 17.93
CA LEU A 285 8.05 -1.46 18.10
C LEU A 285 9.03 -0.70 19.00
N THR A 286 9.78 -1.44 19.81
CA THR A 286 10.64 -0.87 20.87
C THR A 286 12.12 -1.03 20.56
N ALA A 287 12.92 -0.01 20.89
CA ALA A 287 14.37 -0.07 20.80
C ALA A 287 14.99 -1.01 21.87
N GLN A 288 14.33 -1.11 23.03
CA GLN A 288 14.73 -2.03 24.09
C GLN A 288 14.16 -3.42 23.83
N GLN A 289 15.00 -4.44 24.02
CA GLN A 289 14.67 -5.85 23.75
C GLN A 289 14.05 -6.01 22.34
N PRO A 290 14.77 -5.58 21.29
CA PRO A 290 14.21 -5.49 19.95
C PRO A 290 13.71 -6.84 19.43
N GLU A 291 14.23 -7.98 19.90
CA GLU A 291 13.75 -9.31 19.55
C GLU A 291 12.28 -9.55 19.93
N VAL A 292 11.75 -8.85 20.95
CA VAL A 292 10.32 -8.91 21.31
C VAL A 292 9.44 -8.34 20.20
N ASN A 293 9.97 -7.46 19.34
CA ASN A 293 9.26 -6.95 18.18
C ASN A 293 8.88 -8.06 17.19
N ILE A 294 9.61 -9.18 17.16
CA ILE A 294 9.22 -10.36 16.35
C ILE A 294 7.82 -10.84 16.75
N VAL A 295 7.53 -10.88 18.05
CA VAL A 295 6.21 -11.30 18.57
C VAL A 295 5.15 -10.25 18.21
N ARG A 296 5.46 -8.96 18.38
CA ARG A 296 4.55 -7.84 18.05
C ARG A 296 4.14 -7.88 16.59
N THR A 297 5.13 -7.89 15.68
CA THR A 297 4.92 -7.93 14.24
C THR A 297 4.19 -9.21 13.81
N THR A 298 4.39 -10.34 14.50
CA THR A 298 3.64 -11.58 14.21
C THR A 298 2.14 -11.41 14.47
N LEU A 299 1.76 -10.80 15.60
CA LEU A 299 0.34 -10.56 15.94
C LEU A 299 -0.30 -9.54 14.99
N GLU A 300 0.43 -8.47 14.65
CA GLU A 300 0.00 -7.44 13.71
C GLU A 300 -0.17 -8.00 12.29
N ALA A 301 0.78 -8.83 11.84
CA ALA A 301 0.69 -9.53 10.56
C ALA A 301 -0.51 -10.46 10.52
N LEU A 302 -0.75 -11.21 11.61
CA LEU A 302 -1.90 -12.10 11.73
C LEU A 302 -3.22 -11.32 11.65
N ALA A 303 -3.32 -10.16 12.32
CA ALA A 303 -4.50 -9.30 12.23
C ALA A 303 -4.75 -8.79 10.79
N ALA A 304 -3.69 -8.40 10.06
CA ALA A 304 -3.78 -7.98 8.67
C ALA A 304 -4.28 -9.10 7.75
N VAL A 305 -3.80 -10.33 7.97
CA VAL A 305 -4.19 -11.52 7.21
C VAL A 305 -5.64 -11.90 7.53
N LEU A 306 -6.01 -12.03 8.80
CA LEU A 306 -7.39 -12.32 9.20
C LEU A 306 -8.36 -11.22 8.74
N GLY A 307 -7.87 -9.98 8.64
CA GLY A 307 -8.59 -8.84 8.08
C GLY A 307 -8.75 -8.86 6.56
N GLY A 308 -8.05 -9.73 5.82
CA GLY A 308 -8.20 -9.89 4.37
C GLY A 308 -7.39 -8.91 3.51
N THR A 309 -6.18 -8.52 3.92
CA THR A 309 -5.24 -7.68 3.13
C THR A 309 -4.84 -8.29 1.76
N GLN A 310 -4.56 -7.47 0.75
CA GLN A 310 -4.10 -7.94 -0.56
C GLN A 310 -2.58 -7.96 -0.68
N SER A 311 -1.88 -7.17 0.13
CA SER A 311 -0.42 -7.21 0.25
C SER A 311 0.00 -6.78 1.65
N LEU A 312 1.13 -7.28 2.13
CA LEU A 312 1.57 -7.06 3.51
C LEU A 312 3.07 -6.76 3.57
N HIS A 313 3.39 -5.71 4.31
CA HIS A 313 4.72 -5.42 4.83
C HIS A 313 4.75 -5.79 6.31
N THR A 314 5.76 -6.55 6.70
CA THR A 314 6.10 -6.82 8.10
C THR A 314 7.37 -6.08 8.44
N ASN A 315 7.31 -5.23 9.46
CA ASN A 315 8.48 -4.47 9.92
C ASN A 315 9.55 -5.45 10.45
N SER A 316 10.79 -4.99 10.44
CA SER A 316 11.89 -5.77 11.00
C SER A 316 12.04 -5.46 12.48
N TYR A 317 12.60 -6.38 13.25
CA TYR A 317 12.64 -6.25 14.70
C TYR A 317 13.56 -5.10 15.18
N ASP A 318 14.40 -4.56 14.29
CA ASP A 318 15.31 -3.44 14.47
C ASP A 318 14.71 -2.06 14.07
N GLU A 319 13.40 -1.99 13.77
CA GLU A 319 12.69 -0.78 13.31
C GLU A 319 12.99 0.49 14.13
N ALA A 320 13.00 0.38 15.46
CA ALA A 320 13.21 1.52 16.35
C ALA A 320 14.68 1.96 16.47
N LEU A 321 15.61 1.27 15.78
CA LEU A 321 17.05 1.55 15.80
C LEU A 321 17.57 2.08 14.47
N GLY A 322 17.04 1.58 13.34
CA GLY A 322 17.48 1.98 12.01
C GLY A 322 16.82 1.17 10.91
N LEU A 323 17.33 1.31 9.69
CA LEU A 323 16.83 0.54 8.55
C LEU A 323 17.15 -0.96 8.71
N PRO A 324 16.29 -1.86 8.20
CA PRO A 324 16.48 -3.29 8.38
C PRO A 324 17.79 -3.79 7.77
N THR A 325 18.51 -4.63 8.50
CA THR A 325 19.58 -5.47 7.91
C THR A 325 19.01 -6.58 7.03
N GLU A 326 19.87 -7.30 6.30
CA GLU A 326 19.44 -8.50 5.58
C GLU A 326 18.84 -9.55 6.52
N HIS A 327 19.47 -9.77 7.68
CA HIS A 327 19.03 -10.77 8.64
C HIS A 327 17.65 -10.46 9.23
N THR A 328 17.44 -9.21 9.66
CA THR A 328 16.18 -8.78 10.28
C THR A 328 15.05 -8.73 9.25
N ALA A 329 15.31 -8.27 8.03
CA ALA A 329 14.35 -8.29 6.93
C ALA A 329 13.96 -9.72 6.51
N ARG A 330 14.92 -10.67 6.54
CA ARG A 330 14.63 -12.08 6.30
C ARG A 330 13.68 -12.64 7.35
N ILE A 331 13.89 -12.33 8.64
CA ILE A 331 12.97 -12.75 9.71
C ILE A 331 11.57 -12.18 9.49
N ALA A 332 11.46 -10.90 9.14
CA ALA A 332 10.17 -10.30 8.83
C ALA A 332 9.45 -11.00 7.66
N LEU A 333 10.16 -11.31 6.57
CA LEU A 333 9.58 -12.10 5.47
C LEU A 333 9.16 -13.51 5.94
N ARG A 334 9.97 -14.17 6.78
CA ARG A 334 9.65 -15.50 7.35
C ARG A 334 8.40 -15.46 8.23
N THR A 335 8.14 -14.38 8.96
CA THR A 335 6.88 -14.19 9.70
C THR A 335 5.67 -14.33 8.78
N GLN A 336 5.68 -13.68 7.62
CA GLN A 336 4.58 -13.82 6.65
C GLN A 336 4.48 -15.24 6.07
N GLN A 337 5.61 -15.89 5.82
CA GLN A 337 5.64 -17.25 5.27
C GLN A 337 5.11 -18.28 6.27
N VAL A 338 5.47 -18.19 7.56
CA VAL A 338 4.91 -19.04 8.62
C VAL A 338 3.39 -18.85 8.71
N ILE A 339 2.91 -17.60 8.70
CA ILE A 339 1.46 -17.34 8.71
C ILE A 339 0.79 -17.91 7.45
N GLY A 340 1.36 -17.67 6.27
CA GLY A 340 0.75 -18.06 5.00
C GLY A 340 0.79 -19.56 4.69
N PHE A 341 1.82 -20.27 5.14
CA PHE A 341 2.07 -21.67 4.75
C PHE A 341 1.92 -22.68 5.89
N GLU A 342 2.02 -22.27 7.16
CA GLU A 342 2.03 -23.20 8.30
C GLU A 342 0.84 -23.05 9.26
N SER A 343 0.26 -21.85 9.34
CA SER A 343 -0.74 -21.56 10.39
C SER A 343 -2.18 -22.00 10.10
N GLY A 344 -2.51 -22.36 8.85
CA GLY A 344 -3.87 -22.73 8.41
C GLY A 344 -4.85 -21.55 8.23
N VAL A 345 -4.47 -20.31 8.54
CA VAL A 345 -5.37 -19.15 8.43
C VAL A 345 -5.76 -18.80 6.99
N ALA A 346 -5.02 -19.31 6.00
CA ALA A 346 -5.28 -19.09 4.58
C ALA A 346 -6.32 -20.08 3.99
N ASP A 347 -6.76 -21.08 4.76
CA ASP A 347 -7.58 -22.19 4.26
C ASP A 347 -9.06 -21.84 4.08
N GLU A 348 -9.53 -20.73 4.66
CA GLU A 348 -10.91 -20.25 4.54
C GLU A 348 -11.02 -18.71 4.49
N PRO A 349 -11.83 -18.12 3.59
CA PRO A 349 -12.08 -16.68 3.57
C PRO A 349 -12.83 -16.19 4.81
N ASP A 350 -12.29 -15.15 5.44
CA ASP A 350 -12.86 -14.51 6.64
C ASP A 350 -13.24 -15.54 7.73
N PRO A 351 -12.25 -16.29 8.27
CA PRO A 351 -12.51 -17.39 9.21
C PRO A 351 -13.10 -16.90 10.55
N LEU A 352 -13.11 -15.59 10.78
CA LEU A 352 -13.66 -14.94 11.97
C LEU A 352 -15.13 -14.50 11.80
N PHE A 353 -15.70 -14.68 10.60
CA PHE A 353 -17.09 -14.37 10.32
C PHE A 353 -18.05 -15.09 11.29
N GLY A 354 -19.03 -14.37 11.81
CA GLY A 354 -20.00 -14.89 12.77
C GLY A 354 -19.54 -14.87 14.24
N SER A 355 -18.31 -14.43 14.53
CA SER A 355 -17.87 -14.16 15.90
C SER A 355 -18.62 -12.94 16.47
N VAL A 356 -19.37 -13.14 17.55
CA VAL A 356 -20.17 -12.09 18.22
C VAL A 356 -19.34 -10.88 18.66
N TYR A 357 -18.06 -11.07 18.96
CA TYR A 357 -17.18 -9.98 19.38
C TYR A 357 -16.68 -9.11 18.21
N ILE A 358 -16.57 -9.70 17.01
CA ILE A 358 -16.00 -9.05 15.83
C ILE A 358 -17.10 -8.44 14.94
N GLU A 359 -18.29 -9.04 14.92
CA GLU A 359 -19.49 -8.56 14.23
C GLU A 359 -20.20 -7.45 14.99
#